data_AF-A0A5D2G9M8-F1
#
_entry.id   AF-A0A5D2G9M8-F1
#
_cell.length_a   1.000
_cell.length_b   1.000
_cell.length_c   1.000
_cell.angle_alpha   90.00
_cell.angle_beta   90.00
_cell.angle_gamma   90.00
#
_symmetry.space_group_name_H-M   'P 1'
#
loop_
_entity.id
_entity.type
_entity.pdbx_description
1 polymer ?
#
loop_
_entity_poly.entity_id
_entity_poly.type
_entity_poly.pdbx_seq_one_letter_code
_entity_poly.pdbx_strand_id
1 'polypeptide(L)'
;MELDMVTMAASIGVSVPVIRFLLCFVTTIPVSFLWRLVPGPLAKHLYSAFTGALLSYLSFGFSSNLHFLVPMLLGYAAMVLYRPKCGIITFFLGFGFLIGCHVYYMSGDAWKQGGIDATGALMVLTLKVISCAMNYNDGLLKEEDLREAQKKNRLIKLPSLIEYFGYCLCCGSHFAGPVYEMKDYLDWTEGKGIWAHSDKGPSPSPYVATLRALVQASFCMAMFLYLSPSHPLSWFTDPAYQEWGFWRKLSYQYMSGFTMRWKYYFIWSISEAALIISGLGFSGWTESSPPKPKWVRAKVVDILGFELAKSSVLLPLVWNIQVSTWLRHYVYERLVKKGKKPGFFQLLATQTVSAVWHGLYPGYIIFFVQSALMIAGSRVIYQWEKAIPTNMALVKKAFAVMNFAYTLLVLNYSCVGFMVLSKHETLASYGSVYYIGTIIPIALIILGYIIPAKPARFKARKEQAMSRVQRITSANGRLKNLMNQTDNRICADCGARDPKWASANIGVFICLKCCGVHRSLGARISKVSTSGSI
;
A
#
# COMPACT_ATOMS: atom_id res chain seq x y z
N MET A 1 21.50 36.28 -10.98
CA MET A 1 20.91 34.96 -10.68
C MET A 1 21.10 34.55 -9.21
N GLU A 2 22.32 34.51 -8.66
CA GLU A 2 22.51 34.14 -7.24
C GLU A 2 21.98 35.21 -6.28
N LEU A 3 22.24 36.50 -6.58
CA LEU A 3 21.67 37.63 -5.84
C LEU A 3 20.12 37.64 -5.87
N ASP A 4 19.54 37.34 -7.04
CA ASP A 4 18.07 37.29 -7.21
C ASP A 4 17.44 36.13 -6.42
N MET A 5 18.09 34.97 -6.36
CA MET A 5 17.61 33.83 -5.57
C MET A 5 17.65 34.11 -4.07
N VAL A 6 18.66 34.83 -3.58
CA VAL A 6 18.73 35.25 -2.17
C VAL A 6 17.54 36.16 -1.84
N THR A 7 17.26 37.15 -2.70
CA THR A 7 16.12 38.06 -2.53
C THR A 7 14.78 37.32 -2.57
N MET A 8 14.59 36.41 -3.53
CA MET A 8 13.37 35.59 -3.63
C MET A 8 13.20 34.69 -2.39
N ALA A 9 14.26 33.99 -1.97
CA ALA A 9 14.23 33.11 -0.81
C ALA A 9 13.86 33.88 0.47
N ALA A 10 14.46 35.06 0.67
CA ALA A 10 14.13 35.95 1.78
C ALA A 10 12.67 36.41 1.75
N SER A 11 12.13 36.74 0.57
CA SER A 11 10.75 37.24 0.43
C SER A 11 9.67 36.22 0.81
N ILE A 12 9.96 34.93 0.70
CA ILE A 12 9.03 33.83 1.04
C ILE A 12 9.43 33.09 2.34
N GLY A 13 10.49 33.55 3.02
CA GLY A 13 10.93 32.98 4.30
C GLY A 13 11.50 31.57 4.21
N VAL A 14 12.14 31.20 3.09
CA VAL A 14 12.79 29.88 2.93
C VAL A 14 14.28 30.03 2.63
N SER A 15 15.03 28.93 2.77
CA SER A 15 16.45 28.93 2.41
C SER A 15 16.66 28.83 0.90
N VAL A 16 17.80 29.32 0.40
CA VAL A 16 18.17 29.24 -1.03
C VAL A 16 18.15 27.79 -1.56
N PRO A 17 18.64 26.76 -0.83
CA PRO A 17 18.51 25.37 -1.26
C PRO A 17 17.05 24.92 -1.45
N VAL A 18 16.14 25.37 -0.58
CA VAL A 18 14.71 25.00 -0.65
C VAL A 18 14.06 25.63 -1.88
N ILE A 19 14.26 26.93 -2.15
CA ILE A 19 13.67 27.55 -3.34
C ILE A 19 14.23 26.93 -4.63
N ARG A 20 15.53 26.64 -4.66
CA ARG A 20 16.20 26.00 -5.79
C ARG A 20 15.61 24.62 -6.08
N PHE A 21 15.44 23.80 -5.03
CA PHE A 21 14.75 22.52 -5.14
C PHE A 21 13.31 22.70 -5.64
N LEU A 22 12.53 23.62 -5.07
CA LEU A 22 11.13 23.84 -5.45
C LEU A 22 10.98 24.24 -6.92
N LEU A 23 11.85 25.12 -7.43
CA LEU A 23 11.87 25.51 -8.83
C LEU A 23 12.15 24.32 -9.76
N CYS A 24 13.19 23.53 -9.44
CA CYS A 24 13.51 22.32 -10.20
C CYS A 24 12.39 21.29 -10.11
N PHE A 25 11.76 21.15 -8.95
CA PHE A 25 10.68 20.21 -8.71
C PHE A 25 9.40 20.59 -9.47
N VAL A 26 9.02 21.87 -9.50
CA VAL A 26 7.91 22.36 -10.35
C VAL A 26 8.25 22.19 -11.84
N THR A 27 9.52 22.38 -12.23
CA THR A 27 10.00 22.15 -13.61
C THR A 27 9.84 20.70 -14.07
N THR A 28 9.66 19.74 -13.15
CA THR A 28 9.34 18.36 -13.53
C THR A 28 8.02 18.26 -14.30
N ILE A 29 7.07 19.18 -14.13
CA ILE A 29 5.79 19.18 -14.84
C ILE A 29 5.97 19.46 -16.35
N PRO A 30 6.59 20.57 -16.78
CA PRO A 30 6.85 20.79 -18.21
C PRO A 30 7.81 19.75 -18.80
N VAL A 31 8.82 19.29 -18.04
CA VAL A 31 9.71 18.19 -18.49
C VAL A 31 8.93 16.89 -18.75
N SER A 32 8.00 16.55 -17.85
CA SER A 32 7.09 15.42 -18.02
C SER A 32 6.15 15.58 -19.21
N PHE A 33 5.67 16.80 -19.48
CA PHE A 33 4.87 17.08 -20.68
C PHE A 33 5.67 16.85 -21.95
N LEU A 34 6.89 17.42 -22.02
CA LEU A 34 7.78 17.30 -23.16
C LEU A 34 8.18 15.84 -23.45
N TRP A 35 8.24 14.97 -22.44
CA TRP A 35 8.46 13.54 -22.62
C TRP A 35 7.50 12.93 -23.66
N ARG A 36 6.24 13.41 -23.73
CA ARG A 36 5.23 12.91 -24.68
C ARG A 36 5.58 13.20 -26.14
N LEU A 37 6.40 14.21 -26.38
CA LEU A 37 6.83 14.64 -27.71
C LEU A 37 8.09 13.88 -28.17
N VAL A 38 8.76 13.15 -27.27
CA VAL A 38 9.99 12.43 -27.57
C VAL A 38 9.68 11.20 -28.44
N PRO A 39 10.27 11.09 -29.64
CA PRO A 39 9.95 10.01 -30.57
C PRO A 39 10.71 8.72 -30.24
N GLY A 40 9.99 7.60 -30.20
CA GLY A 40 10.57 6.26 -30.06
C GLY A 40 11.00 5.87 -28.63
N PRO A 41 11.08 4.57 -28.32
CA PRO A 41 11.39 4.10 -26.96
C PRO A 41 12.78 4.48 -26.45
N LEU A 42 13.82 4.32 -27.28
CA LEU A 42 15.20 4.61 -26.88
C LEU A 42 15.39 6.09 -26.48
N ALA A 43 14.89 7.01 -27.29
CA ALA A 43 15.00 8.44 -27.01
C ALA A 43 14.22 8.81 -25.74
N LYS A 44 13.07 8.18 -25.49
CA LYS A 44 12.31 8.37 -24.24
C LYS A 44 13.08 7.94 -23.00
N HIS A 45 13.80 6.81 -23.05
CA HIS A 45 14.65 6.37 -21.94
C HIS A 45 15.82 7.34 -21.71
N LEU A 46 16.51 7.75 -22.78
CA LEU A 46 17.60 8.72 -22.71
C LEU A 46 17.14 10.08 -22.18
N TYR A 47 16.00 10.56 -22.66
CA TYR A 47 15.38 11.79 -22.20
C TYR A 47 15.05 11.72 -20.71
N SER A 48 14.40 10.64 -20.25
CA SER A 48 14.11 10.42 -18.83
C SER A 48 15.38 10.42 -17.97
N ALA A 49 16.42 9.73 -18.41
CA ALA A 49 17.70 9.68 -17.70
C ALA A 49 18.38 11.06 -17.63
N PHE A 50 18.48 11.73 -18.79
CA PHE A 50 19.17 13.01 -18.92
C PHE A 50 18.47 14.11 -18.13
N THR A 51 17.16 14.30 -18.34
CA THR A 51 16.39 15.35 -17.67
C THR A 51 16.31 15.13 -16.16
N GLY A 52 16.18 13.87 -15.72
CA GLY A 52 16.22 13.52 -14.31
C GLY A 52 17.57 13.85 -13.67
N ALA A 53 18.68 13.45 -14.29
CA ALA A 53 20.02 13.78 -13.83
C ALA A 53 20.28 15.30 -13.83
N LEU A 54 19.87 16.01 -14.89
CA LEU A 54 20.04 17.45 -15.01
C LEU A 54 19.27 18.20 -13.92
N LEU A 55 17.98 17.92 -13.75
CA LEU A 55 17.20 18.56 -12.69
C LEU A 55 17.76 18.21 -11.30
N SER A 56 18.20 16.98 -11.10
CA SER A 56 18.80 16.57 -9.83
C SER A 56 20.12 17.27 -9.55
N TYR A 57 20.97 17.45 -10.56
CA TYR A 57 22.19 18.26 -10.49
C TYR A 57 21.87 19.72 -10.19
N LEU A 58 20.84 20.26 -10.84
CA LEU A 58 20.38 21.62 -10.58
C LEU A 58 19.78 21.76 -9.18
N SER A 59 19.17 20.75 -8.58
CA SER A 59 18.64 20.82 -7.21
C SER A 59 19.70 20.65 -6.13
N PHE A 60 20.57 19.64 -6.28
CA PHE A 60 21.42 19.14 -5.19
C PHE A 60 22.93 19.24 -5.48
N GLY A 61 23.32 19.56 -6.72
CA GLY A 61 24.72 19.64 -7.13
C GLY A 61 25.36 18.30 -7.49
N PHE A 62 26.63 18.36 -7.88
CA PHE A 62 27.39 17.23 -8.44
C PHE A 62 27.58 16.08 -7.43
N SER A 63 28.04 16.40 -6.22
CA SER A 63 28.36 15.39 -5.19
C SER A 63 27.13 14.52 -4.86
N SER A 64 25.97 15.15 -4.64
CA SER A 64 24.72 14.42 -4.38
C SER A 64 24.30 13.51 -5.54
N ASN A 65 24.58 13.90 -6.80
CA ASN A 65 24.26 13.08 -7.95
C ASN A 65 25.12 11.81 -8.02
N LEU A 66 26.39 11.88 -7.62
CA LEU A 66 27.24 10.69 -7.51
C LEU A 66 26.66 9.67 -6.51
N HIS A 67 26.05 10.14 -5.42
CA HIS A 67 25.42 9.25 -4.43
C HIS A 67 24.23 8.48 -5.01
N PHE A 68 23.47 9.04 -5.97
CA PHE A 68 22.40 8.31 -6.65
C PHE A 68 22.91 7.18 -7.54
N LEU A 69 24.09 7.36 -8.15
CA LEU A 69 24.69 6.34 -9.02
C LEU A 69 25.07 5.07 -8.25
N VAL A 70 25.48 5.19 -6.98
CA VAL A 70 25.93 4.05 -6.19
C VAL A 70 24.87 2.95 -6.06
N PRO A 71 23.66 3.18 -5.50
CA PRO A 71 22.65 2.14 -5.38
C PRO A 71 22.17 1.66 -6.76
N MET A 72 22.11 2.53 -7.77
CA MET A 72 21.75 2.14 -9.13
C MET A 72 22.73 1.12 -9.71
N LEU A 73 24.03 1.41 -9.64
CA LEU A 73 25.07 0.53 -10.14
C LEU A 73 25.17 -0.77 -9.33
N LEU A 74 25.08 -0.69 -8.00
CA LEU A 74 25.07 -1.87 -7.13
C LEU A 74 23.88 -2.78 -7.41
N GLY A 75 22.68 -2.20 -7.59
CA GLY A 75 21.47 -2.95 -7.92
C GLY A 75 21.56 -3.60 -9.30
N TYR A 76 22.04 -2.88 -10.30
CA TYR A 76 22.24 -3.43 -11.64
C TYR A 76 23.31 -4.53 -11.67
N ALA A 77 24.45 -4.31 -11.00
CA ALA A 77 25.50 -5.30 -10.85
C ALA A 77 24.99 -6.57 -10.16
N ALA A 78 24.21 -6.46 -9.10
CA ALA A 78 23.59 -7.61 -8.44
C ALA A 78 22.70 -8.41 -9.39
N MET A 79 21.90 -7.74 -10.24
CA MET A 79 21.06 -8.39 -11.24
C MET A 79 21.88 -9.13 -12.32
N VAL A 80 23.00 -8.54 -12.77
CA VAL A 80 23.90 -9.14 -13.77
C VAL A 80 24.67 -10.33 -13.19
N LEU A 81 25.26 -10.15 -12.00
CA LEU A 81 26.19 -11.11 -11.43
C LEU A 81 25.50 -12.30 -10.76
N TYR A 82 24.34 -12.09 -10.11
CA TYR A 82 23.70 -13.17 -9.35
C TYR A 82 22.17 -13.03 -9.25
N ARG A 83 21.48 -13.29 -10.38
CA ARG A 83 20.01 -13.24 -10.49
C ARG A 83 19.23 -13.98 -9.38
N PRO A 84 19.61 -15.18 -8.89
CA PRO A 84 18.82 -15.90 -7.88
C PRO A 84 18.68 -15.17 -6.54
N LYS A 85 19.59 -14.26 -6.20
CA LYS A 85 19.57 -13.50 -4.94
C LYS A 85 19.74 -11.98 -5.14
N CYS A 86 19.69 -11.49 -6.37
CA CYS A 86 19.92 -10.08 -6.66
C CYS A 86 18.98 -9.14 -5.88
N GLY A 87 17.72 -9.54 -5.68
CA GLY A 87 16.74 -8.78 -4.93
C GLY A 87 17.13 -8.55 -3.46
N ILE A 88 17.54 -9.60 -2.75
CA ILE A 88 17.92 -9.49 -1.33
C ILE A 88 19.28 -8.79 -1.15
N ILE A 89 20.22 -9.02 -2.07
CA ILE A 89 21.51 -8.32 -2.10
C ILE A 89 21.28 -6.82 -2.27
N THR A 90 20.47 -6.44 -3.27
CA THR A 90 20.11 -5.04 -3.54
C THR A 90 19.38 -4.40 -2.37
N PHE A 91 18.51 -5.15 -1.67
CA PHE A 91 17.82 -4.66 -0.48
C PHE A 91 18.80 -4.19 0.60
N PHE A 92 19.75 -5.05 0.99
CA PHE A 92 20.69 -4.72 2.06
C PHE A 92 21.73 -3.68 1.63
N LEU A 93 22.25 -3.77 0.41
CA LEU A 93 23.19 -2.76 -0.10
C LEU A 93 22.52 -1.39 -0.24
N GLY A 94 21.30 -1.33 -0.79
CA GLY A 94 20.55 -0.09 -0.98
C GLY A 94 20.17 0.57 0.34
N PHE A 95 19.61 -0.18 1.29
CA PHE A 95 19.31 0.35 2.62
C PHE A 95 20.56 0.73 3.40
N GLY A 96 21.62 -0.08 3.35
CA GLY A 96 22.89 0.22 4.02
C GLY A 96 23.50 1.53 3.51
N PHE A 97 23.52 1.73 2.20
CA PHE A 97 24.01 2.97 1.59
C PHE A 97 23.12 4.18 1.94
N LEU A 98 21.79 4.02 1.86
CA LEU A 98 20.83 5.06 2.24
C LEU A 98 21.01 5.50 3.70
N ILE A 99 21.16 4.55 4.63
CA ILE A 99 21.42 4.83 6.04
C ILE A 99 22.74 5.57 6.22
N GLY A 100 23.80 5.14 5.53
CA GLY A 100 25.10 5.83 5.54
C GLY A 100 24.96 7.29 5.11
N CYS A 101 24.17 7.57 4.07
CA CYS A 101 23.90 8.94 3.62
C CYS A 101 23.07 9.73 4.65
N HIS A 102 22.02 9.14 5.22
CA HIS A 102 21.21 9.79 6.27
C HIS A 102 22.07 10.23 7.47
N VAL A 103 23.03 9.40 7.86
CA VAL A 103 23.98 9.70 8.95
C VAL A 103 24.97 10.78 8.50
N TYR A 104 25.56 10.65 7.31
CA TYR A 104 26.55 11.60 6.80
C TYR A 104 26.00 13.02 6.62
N TYR A 105 24.77 13.16 6.10
CA TYR A 105 24.14 14.46 5.85
C TYR A 105 23.34 15.00 7.05
N MET A 106 23.22 14.23 8.14
CA MET A 106 22.33 14.57 9.27
C MET A 106 20.92 14.96 8.79
N SER A 107 20.39 14.21 7.82
CA SER A 107 19.20 14.60 7.04
C SER A 107 17.97 14.89 7.91
N GLY A 108 17.84 14.17 9.03
CA GLY A 108 16.77 14.43 10.00
C GLY A 108 16.81 15.86 10.56
N ASP A 109 17.98 16.31 11.01
CA ASP A 109 18.12 17.67 11.57
C ASP A 109 17.90 18.73 10.50
N ALA A 110 18.42 18.52 9.28
CA ALA A 110 18.17 19.40 8.15
C ALA A 110 16.67 19.54 7.85
N TRP A 111 15.93 18.43 7.81
CA TRP A 111 14.48 18.44 7.52
C TRP A 111 13.64 19.01 8.65
N LYS A 112 14.04 18.77 9.91
CA LYS A 112 13.40 19.36 11.09
C LYS A 112 13.48 20.88 11.06
N GLN A 113 14.60 21.43 10.60
CA GLN A 113 14.83 22.87 10.44
C GLN A 113 14.17 23.47 9.18
N GLY A 114 13.47 22.64 8.38
CA GLY A 114 12.84 23.08 7.14
C GLY A 114 13.77 23.13 5.93
N GLY A 115 15.01 22.64 6.07
CA GLY A 115 15.93 22.42 4.96
C GLY A 115 15.57 21.19 4.13
N ILE A 116 16.32 20.98 3.04
CA ILE A 116 16.18 19.82 2.17
C ILE A 116 17.56 19.35 1.71
N ASP A 117 17.70 18.05 1.54
CA ASP A 117 18.89 17.42 0.99
C ASP A 117 18.52 16.25 0.06
N ALA A 118 19.54 15.71 -0.61
CA ALA A 118 19.41 14.69 -1.64
C ALA A 118 18.89 13.34 -1.14
N THR A 119 18.96 13.05 0.16
CA THR A 119 18.53 11.75 0.71
C THR A 119 17.04 11.50 0.55
N GLY A 120 16.20 12.54 0.46
CA GLY A 120 14.77 12.39 0.16
C GLY A 120 14.53 11.79 -1.23
N ALA A 121 15.30 12.21 -2.23
CA ALA A 121 15.30 11.60 -3.57
C ALA A 121 15.95 10.20 -3.55
N LEU A 122 17.01 10.01 -2.76
CA LEU A 122 17.69 8.73 -2.59
C LEU A 122 16.76 7.67 -1.98
N MET A 123 15.89 8.06 -1.05
CA MET A 123 14.87 7.20 -0.46
C MET A 123 13.97 6.60 -1.55
N VAL A 124 13.46 7.42 -2.47
CA VAL A 124 12.59 6.97 -3.57
C VAL A 124 13.36 6.08 -4.54
N LEU A 125 14.57 6.51 -4.91
CA LEU A 125 15.46 5.76 -5.81
C LEU A 125 15.76 4.37 -5.26
N THR A 126 16.07 4.27 -3.97
CA THR A 126 16.38 3.00 -3.29
C THR A 126 15.23 2.01 -3.43
N LEU A 127 13.98 2.45 -3.23
CA LEU A 127 12.80 1.59 -3.40
C LEU A 127 12.64 1.12 -4.84
N LYS A 128 12.85 2.02 -5.82
CA LYS A 128 12.75 1.71 -7.26
C LYS A 128 13.79 0.65 -7.68
N VAL A 129 15.04 0.82 -7.23
CA VAL A 129 16.15 -0.09 -7.52
C VAL A 129 15.88 -1.48 -6.92
N ILE A 130 15.44 -1.54 -5.66
CA ILE A 130 15.10 -2.80 -5.00
C ILE A 130 13.92 -3.49 -5.69
N SER A 131 12.87 -2.75 -6.05
CA SER A 131 11.73 -3.30 -6.80
C SER A 131 12.17 -3.94 -8.10
N CYS A 132 13.01 -3.27 -8.89
CA CYS A 132 13.52 -3.81 -10.15
C CYS A 132 14.29 -5.13 -9.93
N ALA A 133 15.21 -5.15 -8.96
CA ALA A 133 16.01 -6.34 -8.67
C ALA A 133 15.15 -7.50 -8.15
N MET A 134 14.21 -7.25 -7.24
CA MET A 134 13.29 -8.27 -6.73
C MET A 134 12.34 -8.80 -7.82
N ASN A 135 11.83 -7.93 -8.70
CA ASN A 135 10.98 -8.36 -9.80
C ASN A 135 11.74 -9.20 -10.84
N TYR A 136 13.02 -8.92 -11.09
CA TYR A 136 13.87 -9.73 -11.95
C TYR A 136 14.24 -11.08 -11.32
N ASN A 137 14.45 -11.10 -9.99
CA ASN A 137 14.62 -12.33 -9.22
C ASN A 137 13.37 -13.21 -9.28
N ASP A 138 12.18 -12.61 -9.08
CA ASP A 138 10.89 -13.31 -9.16
C ASP A 138 10.61 -13.89 -10.56
N GLY A 139 11.24 -13.37 -11.62
CA GLY A 139 11.15 -13.92 -12.97
C GLY A 139 11.72 -15.32 -13.15
N LEU A 140 12.46 -15.85 -12.15
CA LEU A 140 12.91 -17.25 -12.12
C LEU A 140 11.85 -18.23 -11.58
N LEU A 141 10.83 -17.71 -10.88
CA LEU A 141 9.85 -18.55 -10.20
C LEU A 141 8.71 -18.95 -11.14
N LYS A 142 8.16 -20.15 -10.91
CA LYS A 142 6.95 -20.61 -11.60
C LYS A 142 5.77 -19.74 -11.21
N GLU A 143 4.86 -19.53 -12.15
CA GLU A 143 3.71 -18.64 -11.95
C GLU A 143 2.78 -19.07 -10.81
N GLU A 144 2.63 -20.37 -10.59
CA GLU A 144 1.86 -20.98 -9.51
C GLU A 144 2.41 -20.69 -8.09
N ASP A 145 3.69 -20.31 -8.00
CA ASP A 145 4.34 -19.95 -6.74
C ASP A 145 4.33 -18.44 -6.47
N LEU A 146 3.88 -17.64 -7.43
CA LEU A 146 3.85 -16.19 -7.34
C LEU A 146 2.52 -15.67 -6.79
N ARG A 147 2.60 -14.62 -5.97
CA ARG A 147 1.43 -13.80 -5.60
C ARG A 147 1.00 -12.95 -6.79
N GLU A 148 -0.25 -12.49 -6.79
CA GLU A 148 -0.81 -11.66 -7.87
C GLU A 148 0.05 -10.42 -8.21
N ALA A 149 0.54 -9.70 -7.20
CA ALA A 149 1.44 -8.56 -7.41
C ALA A 149 2.75 -8.97 -8.09
N GLN A 150 3.32 -10.12 -7.72
CA GLN A 150 4.55 -10.64 -8.32
C GLN A 150 4.30 -11.12 -9.75
N LYS A 151 3.19 -11.80 -10.02
CA LYS A 151 2.79 -12.19 -11.39
C LYS A 151 2.68 -10.98 -12.30
N LYS A 152 2.06 -9.91 -11.81
CA LYS A 152 1.91 -8.66 -12.54
C LYS A 152 3.28 -8.06 -12.85
N ASN A 153 4.15 -7.91 -11.84
CA ASN A 153 5.34 -7.06 -11.93
C ASN A 153 6.64 -7.80 -12.29
N ARG A 154 6.68 -9.14 -12.30
CA ARG A 154 7.89 -9.91 -12.58
C ARG A 154 8.53 -9.52 -13.91
N LEU A 155 9.86 -9.47 -13.92
CA LEU A 155 10.68 -9.21 -15.10
C LEU A 155 11.33 -10.51 -15.55
N ILE A 156 10.97 -10.98 -16.74
CA ILE A 156 11.53 -12.21 -17.32
C ILE A 156 12.93 -11.96 -17.87
N LYS A 157 13.15 -10.79 -18.48
CA LYS A 157 14.41 -10.34 -19.05
C LYS A 157 15.03 -9.25 -18.18
N LEU A 158 16.36 -9.19 -18.19
CA LEU A 158 17.10 -8.09 -17.59
C LEU A 158 16.82 -6.82 -18.43
N PRO A 159 16.37 -5.71 -17.81
CA PRO A 159 16.27 -4.45 -18.53
C PRO A 159 17.64 -3.97 -18.99
N SER A 160 17.72 -3.29 -20.13
CA SER A 160 18.97 -2.68 -20.57
C SER A 160 19.42 -1.58 -19.59
N LEU A 161 20.70 -1.24 -19.61
CA LEU A 161 21.25 -0.19 -18.74
C LEU A 161 20.53 1.15 -18.98
N ILE A 162 20.19 1.44 -20.23
CA ILE A 162 19.50 2.68 -20.62
C ILE A 162 18.05 2.68 -20.10
N GLU A 163 17.32 1.58 -20.26
CA GLU A 163 15.98 1.41 -19.68
C GLU A 163 16.02 1.60 -18.16
N TYR A 164 16.99 0.98 -17.50
CA TYR A 164 17.16 1.01 -16.04
C TYR A 164 17.46 2.41 -15.51
N PHE A 165 18.39 3.14 -16.14
CA PHE A 165 18.71 4.51 -15.76
C PHE A 165 17.54 5.46 -16.04
N GLY A 166 16.91 5.30 -17.20
CA GLY A 166 15.70 6.04 -17.53
C GLY A 166 14.61 5.81 -16.49
N TYR A 167 14.35 4.56 -16.11
CA TYR A 167 13.38 4.21 -15.06
C TYR A 167 13.71 4.90 -13.74
N CYS A 168 14.96 4.79 -13.27
CA CYS A 168 15.39 5.34 -11.99
C CYS A 168 15.18 6.86 -11.91
N LEU A 169 15.53 7.59 -12.96
CA LEU A 169 15.58 9.05 -12.99
C LEU A 169 14.35 9.72 -13.63
N CYS A 170 13.39 8.92 -14.13
CA CYS A 170 12.25 9.42 -14.91
C CYS A 170 11.33 10.42 -14.17
N CYS A 171 11.07 11.54 -14.87
CA CYS A 171 9.89 12.42 -14.82
C CYS A 171 9.24 12.63 -13.44
N GLY A 172 9.77 13.57 -12.64
CA GLY A 172 9.18 14.02 -11.37
C GLY A 172 9.27 13.03 -10.21
N SER A 173 9.27 11.72 -10.51
CA SER A 173 9.31 10.67 -9.50
C SER A 173 10.63 10.60 -8.74
N HIS A 174 11.74 10.96 -9.37
CA HIS A 174 13.06 10.89 -8.74
C HIS A 174 13.16 11.72 -7.45
N PHE A 175 12.49 12.87 -7.39
CA PHE A 175 12.60 13.80 -6.26
C PHE A 175 11.81 13.35 -5.03
N ALA A 176 10.51 13.09 -5.18
CA ALA A 176 9.61 12.83 -4.05
C ALA A 176 8.63 11.68 -4.30
N GLY A 177 8.87 10.88 -5.35
CA GLY A 177 7.97 9.82 -5.79
C GLY A 177 6.87 10.35 -6.71
N PRO A 178 5.85 9.53 -7.02
CA PRO A 178 5.64 8.18 -6.48
C PRO A 178 6.66 7.14 -6.97
N VAL A 179 6.84 6.08 -6.18
CA VAL A 179 7.46 4.83 -6.64
C VAL A 179 6.47 4.10 -7.54
N TYR A 180 6.95 3.57 -8.66
CA TYR A 180 6.17 2.73 -9.58
C TYR A 180 7.05 1.58 -10.10
N GLU A 181 6.42 0.60 -10.72
CA GLU A 181 7.09 -0.64 -11.11
C GLU A 181 7.83 -0.49 -12.44
N MET A 182 8.99 -1.13 -12.56
CA MET A 182 9.79 -1.13 -13.78
C MET A 182 9.01 -1.62 -15.01
N LYS A 183 8.19 -2.66 -14.84
CA LYS A 183 7.35 -3.18 -15.92
C LYS A 183 6.36 -2.13 -16.44
N ASP A 184 5.73 -1.38 -15.53
CA ASP A 184 4.80 -0.33 -15.91
C ASP A 184 5.51 0.80 -16.67
N TYR A 185 6.76 1.12 -16.30
CA TYR A 185 7.59 2.09 -17.03
C TYR A 185 7.95 1.63 -18.43
N LEU A 186 8.34 0.36 -18.61
CA LEU A 186 8.63 -0.22 -19.91
C LEU A 186 7.38 -0.24 -20.80
N ASP A 187 6.27 -0.76 -20.27
CA ASP A 187 4.99 -0.82 -21.00
C ASP A 187 4.51 0.58 -21.41
N TRP A 188 4.66 1.59 -20.56
CA TRP A 188 4.34 2.98 -20.90
C TRP A 188 5.26 3.56 -21.98
N THR A 189 6.56 3.31 -21.88
CA THR A 189 7.55 3.84 -22.84
C THR A 189 7.38 3.23 -24.23
N GLU A 190 7.06 1.93 -24.27
CA GLU A 190 6.86 1.13 -25.48
C GLU A 190 5.42 1.19 -26.03
N GLY A 191 4.48 1.82 -25.32
CA GLY A 191 3.08 1.89 -25.73
C GLY A 191 2.38 0.52 -25.73
N LYS A 192 2.61 -0.28 -24.68
CA LYS A 192 2.03 -1.62 -24.49
C LYS A 192 0.98 -1.63 -23.39
N GLY A 193 0.25 -2.74 -23.29
CA GLY A 193 -0.75 -2.97 -22.25
C GLY A 193 -1.85 -1.91 -22.29
N ILE A 194 -2.07 -1.22 -21.17
CA ILE A 194 -3.10 -0.16 -21.08
C ILE A 194 -2.74 1.11 -21.86
N TRP A 195 -1.48 1.26 -22.29
CA TRP A 195 -1.02 2.37 -23.12
C TRP A 195 -0.96 2.02 -24.60
N ALA A 196 -1.34 0.80 -24.98
CA ALA A 196 -1.48 0.44 -26.38
C ALA A 196 -2.53 1.33 -27.07
N HIS A 197 -2.19 1.80 -28.27
CA HIS A 197 -3.17 2.42 -29.14
C HIS A 197 -4.29 1.41 -29.41
N SER A 198 -5.52 1.75 -29.00
CA SER A 198 -6.69 0.93 -29.23
C SER A 198 -7.55 1.56 -30.32
N ASP A 199 -8.23 0.74 -31.11
CA ASP A 199 -9.24 1.17 -32.09
C ASP A 199 -10.47 1.85 -31.42
N LYS A 200 -10.54 1.88 -30.09
CA LYS A 200 -11.67 2.38 -29.29
C LYS A 200 -11.63 3.87 -28.95
N GLY A 201 -10.74 4.65 -29.57
CA GLY A 201 -10.76 6.12 -29.49
C GLY A 201 -9.41 6.79 -29.21
N PRO A 202 -9.39 8.13 -29.11
CA PRO A 202 -8.16 8.91 -28.93
C PRO A 202 -7.50 8.63 -27.57
N SER A 203 -6.17 8.82 -27.51
CA SER A 203 -5.39 8.69 -26.28
C SER A 203 -5.99 9.54 -25.14
N PRO A 204 -6.02 9.02 -23.90
CA PRO A 204 -6.67 9.69 -22.79
C PRO A 204 -6.03 11.06 -22.51
N SER A 205 -6.85 12.11 -22.47
CA SER A 205 -6.39 13.48 -22.18
C SER A 205 -5.99 13.63 -20.70
N PRO A 206 -4.75 14.07 -20.39
CA PRO A 206 -4.27 14.26 -19.03
C PRO A 206 -4.60 15.63 -18.43
N TYR A 207 -5.05 16.60 -19.22
CA TYR A 207 -5.04 18.02 -18.84
C TYR A 207 -5.95 18.34 -17.64
N VAL A 208 -7.19 17.81 -17.65
CA VAL A 208 -8.14 18.05 -16.54
C VAL A 208 -7.65 17.42 -15.24
N ALA A 209 -7.07 16.21 -15.32
CA ALA A 209 -6.52 15.54 -14.14
C ALA A 209 -5.28 16.27 -13.61
N THR A 210 -4.43 16.79 -14.51
CA THR A 210 -3.26 17.60 -14.16
C THR A 210 -3.68 18.91 -13.46
N LEU A 211 -4.67 19.61 -14.02
CA LEU A 211 -5.20 20.85 -13.43
C LEU A 211 -5.76 20.61 -12.02
N ARG A 212 -6.47 19.49 -11.80
CA ARG A 212 -6.96 19.12 -10.45
C ARG A 212 -5.82 18.92 -9.46
N ALA A 213 -4.76 18.21 -9.86
CA ALA A 213 -3.59 18.00 -9.01
C ALA A 213 -2.86 19.33 -8.69
N LEU A 214 -2.79 20.26 -9.66
CA LEU A 214 -2.23 21.60 -9.45
C LEU A 214 -3.06 22.47 -8.50
N VAL A 215 -4.39 22.44 -8.62
CA VAL A 215 -5.30 23.13 -7.69
C VAL A 215 -5.16 22.54 -6.29
N GLN A 216 -5.08 21.21 -6.16
CA GLN A 216 -4.84 20.53 -4.89
C GLN A 216 -3.50 20.96 -4.28
N ALA A 217 -2.41 20.99 -5.08
CA ALA A 217 -1.10 21.44 -4.62
C ALA A 217 -1.17 22.89 -4.09
N SER A 218 -1.77 23.79 -4.86
CA SER A 218 -1.91 25.20 -4.49
C SER A 218 -2.69 25.38 -3.18
N PHE A 219 -3.80 24.66 -3.03
CA PHE A 219 -4.57 24.65 -1.79
C PHE A 219 -3.75 24.12 -0.60
N CYS A 220 -3.00 23.03 -0.78
CA CYS A 220 -2.17 22.46 0.28
C CYS A 220 -1.07 23.42 0.73
N MET A 221 -0.43 24.12 -0.20
CA MET A 221 0.57 25.13 0.13
C MET A 221 -0.06 26.30 0.89
N ALA A 222 -1.20 26.81 0.43
CA ALA A 222 -1.92 27.89 1.11
C ALA A 222 -2.29 27.50 2.55
N MET A 223 -2.81 26.29 2.76
CA MET A 223 -3.10 25.77 4.10
C MET A 223 -1.86 25.65 4.98
N PHE A 224 -0.74 25.16 4.43
CA PHE A 224 0.52 25.05 5.17
C PHE A 224 1.06 26.42 5.60
N LEU A 225 1.09 27.41 4.68
CA LEU A 225 1.57 28.76 4.96
C LEU A 225 0.66 29.49 5.97
N TYR A 226 -0.65 29.22 5.94
CA TYR A 226 -1.59 29.79 6.90
C TYR A 226 -1.43 29.19 8.31
N LEU A 227 -1.29 27.86 8.40
CA LEU A 227 -1.27 27.16 9.69
C LEU A 227 0.11 27.12 10.36
N SER A 228 1.20 27.07 9.59
CA SER A 228 2.55 26.87 10.13
C SER A 228 3.04 27.94 11.13
N PRO A 229 2.72 29.24 10.97
CA PRO A 229 3.16 30.25 11.94
C PRO A 229 2.50 30.10 13.32
N SER A 230 1.30 29.51 13.39
CA SER A 230 0.56 29.32 14.64
C SER A 230 0.90 28.02 15.37
N HIS A 231 1.55 27.06 14.69
CA HIS A 231 1.90 25.76 15.26
C HIS A 231 3.36 25.37 14.98
N PRO A 232 4.36 26.21 15.33
CA PRO A 232 5.76 25.87 15.08
C PRO A 232 6.23 24.75 16.02
N LEU A 233 7.10 23.88 15.51
CA LEU A 233 7.61 22.73 16.27
C LEU A 233 8.48 23.13 17.48
N SER A 234 9.00 24.35 17.51
CA SER A 234 9.80 24.89 18.62
C SER A 234 9.05 24.96 19.94
N TRP A 235 7.71 25.03 19.93
CA TRP A 235 6.91 25.00 21.16
C TRP A 235 7.08 23.72 21.96
N PHE A 236 7.40 22.58 21.34
CA PHE A 236 7.61 21.33 22.09
C PHE A 236 8.79 21.39 23.06
N THR A 237 9.73 22.30 22.80
CA THR A 237 10.90 22.57 23.65
C THR A 237 10.76 23.83 24.48
N ASP A 238 9.71 24.62 24.27
CA ASP A 238 9.49 25.87 25.00
C ASP A 238 9.04 25.56 26.44
N PRO A 239 9.67 26.16 27.47
CA PRO A 239 9.25 25.97 28.87
C PRO A 239 7.76 26.27 29.11
N ALA A 240 7.19 27.28 28.44
CA ALA A 240 5.79 27.65 28.60
C ALA A 240 4.83 26.56 28.09
N TYR A 241 5.26 25.71 27.14
CA TYR A 241 4.46 24.55 26.74
C TYR A 241 4.26 23.58 27.92
N GLN A 242 5.25 23.44 28.81
CA GLN A 242 5.15 22.54 29.97
C GLN A 242 4.16 23.04 31.02
N GLU A 243 3.89 24.35 31.07
CA GLU A 243 2.91 24.95 31.98
C GLU A 243 1.47 24.79 31.48
N TRP A 244 1.27 24.44 30.22
CA TRP A 244 -0.08 24.29 29.66
C TRP A 244 -0.85 23.11 30.30
N GLY A 245 -2.15 23.30 30.46
CA GLY A 245 -3.07 22.23 30.85
C GLY A 245 -3.14 21.11 29.81
N PHE A 246 -3.56 19.93 30.26
CA PHE A 246 -3.63 18.70 29.46
C PHE A 246 -4.32 18.88 28.10
N TRP A 247 -5.51 19.49 28.07
CA TRP A 247 -6.28 19.66 26.84
C TRP A 247 -5.59 20.58 25.84
N ARG A 248 -4.94 21.65 26.32
CA ARG A 248 -4.20 22.58 25.46
C ARG A 248 -2.98 21.89 24.82
N LYS A 249 -2.24 21.09 25.60
CA LYS A 249 -1.11 20.29 25.09
C LYS A 249 -1.57 19.27 24.04
N LEU A 250 -2.64 18.53 24.34
CA LEU A 250 -3.17 17.53 23.43
C LEU A 250 -3.69 18.15 22.12
N SER A 251 -4.42 19.26 22.20
CA SER A 251 -4.86 20.02 21.03
C SER A 251 -3.68 20.57 20.23
N TYR A 252 -2.62 21.03 20.90
CA TYR A 252 -1.41 21.50 20.22
C TYR A 252 -0.68 20.38 19.47
N GLN A 253 -0.54 19.19 20.08
CA GLN A 253 0.00 18.00 19.42
C GLN A 253 -0.82 17.63 18.18
N TYR A 254 -2.16 17.65 18.31
CA TYR A 254 -3.07 17.43 17.19
C TYR A 254 -2.82 18.41 16.06
N MET A 255 -2.87 19.71 16.36
CA MET A 255 -2.76 20.76 15.37
C MET A 255 -1.37 20.83 14.74
N SER A 256 -0.31 20.52 15.49
CA SER A 256 1.04 20.41 14.94
C SER A 256 1.13 19.30 13.90
N GLY A 257 0.62 18.10 14.22
CA GLY A 257 0.57 16.97 13.30
C GLY A 257 -0.25 17.29 12.04
N PHE A 258 -1.43 17.89 12.22
CA PHE A 258 -2.30 18.33 11.13
C PHE A 258 -1.63 19.36 10.22
N THR A 259 -1.04 20.40 10.81
CA THR A 259 -0.34 21.48 10.09
C THR A 259 0.82 20.92 9.26
N MET A 260 1.64 20.05 9.85
CA MET A 260 2.82 19.52 9.17
C MET A 260 2.50 18.59 8.00
N ARG A 261 1.29 18.01 7.90
CA ARG A 261 0.92 17.14 6.77
C ARG A 261 0.76 17.88 5.45
N TRP A 262 0.32 19.13 5.50
CA TRP A 262 0.02 19.93 4.30
C TRP A 262 1.23 20.15 3.39
N LYS A 263 2.45 20.26 3.95
CA LYS A 263 3.68 20.35 3.14
C LYS A 263 3.94 19.08 2.33
N TYR A 264 3.63 17.91 2.89
CA TYR A 264 3.77 16.63 2.18
C TYR A 264 2.69 16.49 1.11
N TYR A 265 1.45 16.89 1.41
CA TYR A 265 0.37 16.91 0.42
C TYR A 265 0.69 17.80 -0.76
N PHE A 266 1.27 18.99 -0.52
CA PHE A 266 1.75 19.86 -1.59
C PHE A 266 2.78 19.16 -2.49
N ILE A 267 3.89 18.69 -1.90
CA ILE A 267 4.99 18.08 -2.67
C ILE A 267 4.49 16.86 -3.48
N TRP A 268 3.70 16.01 -2.85
CA TRP A 268 3.15 14.84 -3.53
C TRP A 268 2.13 15.17 -4.63
N SER A 269 1.41 16.29 -4.50
CA SER A 269 0.46 16.74 -5.54
C SER A 269 1.18 17.30 -6.77
N ILE A 270 2.35 17.93 -6.60
CA ILE A 270 3.23 18.34 -7.72
C ILE A 270 3.77 17.11 -8.46
N SER A 271 4.26 16.11 -7.73
CA SER A 271 4.66 14.82 -8.30
C SER A 271 3.52 14.13 -9.06
N GLU A 272 2.32 14.13 -8.48
CA GLU A 272 1.13 13.58 -9.12
C GLU A 272 0.83 14.29 -10.45
N ALA A 273 0.86 15.63 -10.46
CA ALA A 273 0.68 16.42 -11.67
C ALA A 273 1.73 16.06 -12.75
N ALA A 274 3.01 15.94 -12.35
CA ALA A 274 4.10 15.58 -13.26
C ALA A 274 3.91 14.19 -13.89
N LEU A 275 3.41 13.18 -13.16
CA LEU A 275 3.17 11.85 -13.72
C LEU A 275 1.89 11.77 -14.55
N ILE A 276 0.85 12.53 -14.19
CA ILE A 276 -0.37 12.59 -14.98
C ILE A 276 -0.07 13.23 -16.34
N ILE A 277 0.61 14.37 -16.36
CA ILE A 277 0.87 15.10 -17.61
C ILE A 277 1.80 14.35 -18.56
N SER A 278 2.66 13.44 -18.06
CA SER A 278 3.48 12.56 -18.89
C SER A 278 2.69 11.42 -19.54
N GLY A 279 1.51 11.09 -19.01
CA GLY A 279 0.72 9.93 -19.42
C GLY A 279 1.00 8.66 -18.61
N LEU A 280 2.09 8.60 -17.83
CA LEU A 280 2.39 7.44 -16.99
C LEU A 280 1.34 7.24 -15.90
N GLY A 281 0.74 8.31 -15.39
CA GLY A 281 -0.32 8.27 -14.37
C GLY A 281 -1.60 7.54 -14.79
N PHE A 282 -1.75 7.20 -16.08
CA PHE A 282 -2.92 6.50 -16.59
C PHE A 282 -3.05 5.09 -15.98
N SER A 283 -4.29 4.73 -15.65
CA SER A 283 -4.63 3.52 -14.90
C SER A 283 -5.78 2.71 -15.52
N GLY A 284 -6.14 3.00 -16.77
CA GLY A 284 -7.27 2.40 -17.46
C GLY A 284 -8.53 3.27 -17.42
N TRP A 285 -9.67 2.67 -17.74
CA TRP A 285 -10.95 3.36 -17.92
C TRP A 285 -11.95 3.02 -16.81
N THR A 286 -12.94 3.89 -16.60
CA THR A 286 -14.13 3.59 -15.78
C THR A 286 -15.07 2.66 -16.53
N GLU A 287 -15.89 1.92 -15.78
CA GLU A 287 -16.98 1.10 -16.32
C GLU A 287 -18.24 1.93 -16.64
N SER A 288 -18.14 3.27 -16.61
CA SER A 288 -19.25 4.17 -16.94
C SER A 288 -19.49 4.22 -18.46
N SER A 289 -20.70 4.61 -18.86
CA SER A 289 -21.02 4.94 -20.24
C SER A 289 -21.32 6.44 -20.36
N PRO A 290 -20.49 7.25 -21.06
CA PRO A 290 -19.23 6.87 -21.72
C PRO A 290 -18.07 6.59 -20.73
N PRO A 291 -17.06 5.80 -21.14
CA PRO A 291 -15.90 5.50 -20.30
C PRO A 291 -15.05 6.76 -20.09
N LYS A 292 -14.59 6.97 -18.86
CA LYS A 292 -13.73 8.10 -18.46
C LYS A 292 -12.34 7.59 -18.07
N PRO A 293 -11.27 8.32 -18.41
CA PRO A 293 -9.91 7.88 -18.08
C PRO A 293 -9.65 7.99 -16.57
N LYS A 294 -8.99 6.98 -16.00
CA LYS A 294 -8.54 6.96 -14.60
C LYS A 294 -7.07 7.33 -14.49
N TRP A 295 -6.76 8.22 -13.55
CA TRP A 295 -5.42 8.78 -13.30
C TRP A 295 -4.94 8.47 -11.87
N VAL A 296 -5.22 7.28 -11.36
CA VAL A 296 -5.01 6.93 -9.94
C VAL A 296 -3.62 6.38 -9.64
N ARG A 297 -2.85 5.94 -10.64
CA ARG A 297 -1.49 5.40 -10.48
C ARG A 297 -0.52 6.45 -9.92
N ALA A 298 -0.73 7.71 -10.29
CA ALA A 298 0.08 8.83 -9.80
C ALA A 298 -0.33 9.30 -8.39
N LYS A 299 -1.47 8.85 -7.86
CA LYS A 299 -2.00 9.29 -6.57
C LYS A 299 -1.13 8.79 -5.43
N VAL A 300 -0.45 9.72 -4.76
CA VAL A 300 0.41 9.40 -3.60
C VAL A 300 -0.38 9.52 -2.29
N VAL A 301 -1.41 10.35 -2.25
CA VAL A 301 -2.21 10.59 -1.06
C VAL A 301 -3.68 10.84 -1.41
N ASP A 302 -4.58 10.30 -0.61
CA ASP A 302 -5.98 10.70 -0.55
C ASP A 302 -6.20 11.56 0.70
N ILE A 303 -6.13 12.88 0.54
CA ILE A 303 -6.15 13.85 1.65
C ILE A 303 -7.39 13.68 2.51
N LEU A 304 -8.59 13.70 1.89
CA LEU A 304 -9.84 13.54 2.62
C LEU A 304 -9.98 12.12 3.19
N GLY A 305 -9.57 11.10 2.44
CA GLY A 305 -9.54 9.73 2.92
C GLY A 305 -8.66 9.54 4.15
N PHE A 306 -7.58 10.31 4.27
CA PHE A 306 -6.66 10.29 5.40
C PHE A 306 -7.18 11.09 6.60
N GLU A 307 -7.53 12.37 6.40
CA GLU A 307 -7.99 13.24 7.50
C GLU A 307 -9.34 12.80 8.09
N LEU A 308 -10.18 12.10 7.30
CA LEU A 308 -11.48 11.55 7.72
C LEU A 308 -11.46 10.02 7.89
N ALA A 309 -10.29 9.42 8.07
CA ALA A 309 -10.14 7.97 8.19
C ALA A 309 -10.87 7.42 9.43
N LYS A 310 -11.90 6.59 9.20
CA LYS A 310 -12.71 5.97 10.28
C LYS A 310 -11.99 4.89 11.08
N SER A 311 -10.80 4.48 10.64
CA SER A 311 -9.99 3.44 11.28
C SER A 311 -8.54 3.62 10.88
N SER A 312 -7.63 3.41 11.82
CA SER A 312 -6.19 3.49 11.60
C SER A 312 -5.68 2.41 10.63
N VAL A 313 -6.44 1.34 10.42
CA VAL A 313 -6.15 0.30 9.43
C VAL A 313 -6.22 0.84 8.00
N LEU A 314 -7.02 1.91 7.78
CA LEU A 314 -7.16 2.53 6.47
C LEU A 314 -6.01 3.49 6.14
N LEU A 315 -5.34 4.05 7.16
CA LEU A 315 -4.33 5.10 6.96
C LEU A 315 -3.23 4.71 5.95
N PRO A 316 -2.61 3.50 6.00
CA PRO A 316 -1.61 3.12 5.02
C PRO A 316 -2.14 2.99 3.58
N LEU A 317 -3.46 2.85 3.40
CA LEU A 317 -4.08 2.73 2.08
C LEU A 317 -4.33 4.09 1.41
N VAL A 318 -4.23 5.17 2.17
CA VAL A 318 -4.54 6.54 1.73
C VAL A 318 -3.41 7.53 1.97
N TRP A 319 -2.38 7.17 2.76
CA TRP A 319 -1.17 7.95 2.97
C TRP A 319 0.04 7.27 2.37
N ASN A 320 0.82 8.06 1.62
CA ASN A 320 2.01 7.61 0.91
C ASN A 320 1.76 6.26 0.21
N ILE A 321 0.69 6.22 -0.57
CA ILE A 321 0.03 5.00 -1.07
C ILE A 321 1.03 4.06 -1.75
N GLN A 322 1.96 4.62 -2.52
CA GLN A 322 2.94 3.81 -3.24
C GLN A 322 4.05 3.24 -2.37
N VAL A 323 4.51 3.96 -1.34
CA VAL A 323 5.45 3.39 -0.37
C VAL A 323 4.74 2.35 0.51
N SER A 324 3.50 2.61 0.91
CA SER A 324 2.68 1.62 1.65
C SER A 324 2.44 0.35 0.82
N THR A 325 2.20 0.50 -0.49
CA THR A 325 2.06 -0.60 -1.44
C THR A 325 3.39 -1.34 -1.62
N TRP A 326 4.50 -0.61 -1.69
CA TRP A 326 5.84 -1.19 -1.74
C TRP A 326 6.15 -2.01 -0.49
N LEU A 327 5.92 -1.45 0.71
CA LEU A 327 6.11 -2.14 1.98
C LEU A 327 5.25 -3.40 2.07
N ARG A 328 4.01 -3.33 1.56
CA ARG A 328 3.15 -4.50 1.47
C ARG A 328 3.75 -5.59 0.58
N HIS A 329 4.12 -5.27 -0.66
CA HIS A 329 4.57 -6.25 -1.65
C HIS A 329 5.98 -6.79 -1.41
N TYR A 330 6.91 -5.93 -0.96
CA TYR A 330 8.34 -6.26 -0.87
C TYR A 330 8.80 -6.60 0.55
N VAL A 331 7.99 -6.30 1.57
CA VAL A 331 8.33 -6.63 2.97
C VAL A 331 7.25 -7.52 3.57
N TYR A 332 6.05 -6.99 3.81
CA TYR A 332 5.00 -7.66 4.57
C TYR A 332 4.62 -9.02 3.97
N GLU A 333 4.23 -9.07 2.69
CA GLU A 333 3.79 -10.30 2.04
C GLU A 333 4.92 -11.31 1.85
N ARG A 334 6.18 -10.85 1.72
CA ARG A 334 7.36 -11.73 1.63
C ARG A 334 7.73 -12.36 2.98
N LEU A 335 7.41 -11.71 4.11
CA LEU A 335 7.57 -12.28 5.44
C LEU A 335 6.46 -13.29 5.81
N VAL A 336 5.38 -13.37 5.03
CA VAL A 336 4.27 -14.30 5.26
C VAL A 336 4.56 -15.64 4.60
N LYS A 337 4.70 -16.70 5.40
CA LYS A 337 4.83 -18.07 4.91
C LYS A 337 3.58 -18.50 4.12
N LYS A 338 3.75 -19.23 3.01
CA LYS A 338 2.66 -19.77 2.17
C LYS A 338 1.66 -20.52 3.06
N GLY A 339 0.36 -20.21 2.92
CA GLY A 339 -0.72 -20.82 3.70
C GLY A 339 -0.92 -20.29 5.14
N LYS A 340 -0.06 -19.41 5.67
CA LYS A 340 -0.24 -18.82 7.01
C LYS A 340 -0.85 -17.43 6.94
N LYS A 341 -1.64 -17.07 7.96
CA LYS A 341 -2.12 -15.70 8.15
C LYS A 341 -1.01 -14.82 8.73
N PRO A 342 -0.88 -13.56 8.28
CA PRO A 342 0.06 -12.63 8.89
C PRO A 342 -0.34 -12.30 10.33
N GLY A 343 0.65 -12.17 11.21
CA GLY A 343 0.49 -11.76 12.60
C GLY A 343 1.05 -10.37 12.88
N PHE A 344 1.11 -10.03 14.17
CA PHE A 344 1.68 -8.76 14.65
C PHE A 344 3.17 -8.61 14.29
N PHE A 345 3.94 -9.70 14.31
CA PHE A 345 5.36 -9.66 13.94
C PHE A 345 5.61 -9.15 12.52
N GLN A 346 4.86 -9.62 11.52
CA GLN A 346 5.00 -9.13 10.15
C GLN A 346 4.67 -7.64 10.04
N LEU A 347 3.64 -7.18 10.78
CA LEU A 347 3.30 -5.77 10.84
C LEU A 347 4.44 -4.95 11.47
N LEU A 348 4.93 -5.37 12.63
CA LEU A 348 6.03 -4.71 13.33
C LEU A 348 7.29 -4.65 12.46
N ALA A 349 7.71 -5.77 11.86
CA ALA A 349 8.86 -5.81 10.96
C ALA A 349 8.69 -4.86 9.76
N THR A 350 7.49 -4.78 9.20
CA THR A 350 7.18 -3.85 8.09
C THR A 350 7.28 -2.39 8.52
N GLN A 351 6.75 -2.06 9.70
CA GLN A 351 6.87 -0.70 10.25
C GLN A 351 8.33 -0.36 10.59
N THR A 352 9.11 -1.30 11.13
CA THR A 352 10.54 -1.10 11.39
C THR A 352 11.32 -0.84 10.10
N VAL A 353 11.06 -1.58 9.02
CA VAL A 353 11.69 -1.30 7.71
C VAL A 353 11.29 0.09 7.22
N SER A 354 10.04 0.51 7.41
CA SER A 354 9.62 1.88 7.10
C SER A 354 10.36 2.93 7.94
N ALA A 355 10.60 2.65 9.22
CA ALA A 355 11.37 3.54 10.10
C ALA A 355 12.80 3.71 9.62
N VAL A 356 13.49 2.60 9.37
CA VAL A 356 14.89 2.58 8.91
C VAL A 356 15.03 3.26 7.54
N TRP A 357 14.02 3.18 6.68
CA TRP A 357 13.99 3.89 5.40
C TRP A 357 14.02 5.42 5.58
N HIS A 358 13.36 5.95 6.62
CA HIS A 358 13.40 7.38 6.95
C HIS A 358 14.68 7.79 7.68
N GLY A 359 15.32 6.87 8.41
CA GLY A 359 16.59 7.11 9.08
C GLY A 359 16.66 6.47 10.47
N LEU A 360 17.76 6.74 11.19
CA LEU A 360 18.03 6.13 12.50
C LEU A 360 17.70 7.03 13.70
N TYR A 361 17.09 8.19 13.48
CA TYR A 361 16.65 9.06 14.58
C TYR A 361 15.63 8.31 15.46
N PRO A 362 15.77 8.36 16.80
CA PRO A 362 14.88 7.63 17.70
C PRO A 362 13.39 7.95 17.51
N GLY A 363 13.06 9.19 17.17
CA GLY A 363 11.69 9.63 16.90
C GLY A 363 11.02 8.88 15.75
N TYR A 364 11.77 8.54 14.68
CA TYR A 364 11.25 7.68 13.61
C TYR A 364 10.92 6.29 14.14
N ILE A 365 11.85 5.66 14.87
CA ILE A 365 11.64 4.32 15.42
C ILE A 365 10.42 4.30 16.35
N ILE A 366 10.32 5.29 17.25
CA ILE A 366 9.20 5.41 18.19
C ILE A 366 7.87 5.58 17.43
N PHE A 367 7.82 6.45 16.42
CA PHE A 367 6.63 6.67 15.60
C PHE A 367 6.15 5.38 14.92
N PHE A 368 7.05 4.66 14.24
CA PHE A 368 6.68 3.48 13.46
C PHE A 368 6.36 2.27 14.36
N VAL A 369 7.01 2.12 15.51
CA VAL A 369 6.58 1.13 16.51
C VAL A 369 5.19 1.48 17.04
N GLN A 370 4.92 2.76 17.32
CA GLN A 370 3.58 3.19 17.73
C GLN A 370 2.54 3.01 16.63
N SER A 371 2.89 3.21 15.35
CA SER A 371 1.95 2.99 14.24
C SER A 371 1.50 1.53 14.14
N ALA A 372 2.37 0.56 14.50
CA ALA A 372 1.99 -0.84 14.61
C ALA A 372 0.94 -1.07 15.71
N LEU A 373 1.12 -0.45 16.88
CA LEU A 373 0.18 -0.49 18.00
C LEU A 373 -1.15 0.19 17.64
N MET A 374 -1.08 1.35 16.99
CA MET A 374 -2.22 2.11 16.46
C MET A 374 -3.09 1.23 15.54
N ILE A 375 -2.47 0.57 14.56
CA ILE A 375 -3.19 -0.30 13.63
C ILE A 375 -3.78 -1.51 14.36
N ALA A 376 -3.03 -2.10 15.30
CA ALA A 376 -3.49 -3.26 16.06
C ALA A 376 -4.68 -2.93 16.98
N GLY A 377 -4.66 -1.81 17.71
CA GLY A 377 -5.78 -1.37 18.55
C GLY A 377 -7.03 -1.04 17.73
N SER A 378 -6.87 -0.33 16.59
CA SER A 378 -7.99 -0.05 15.68
C SER A 378 -8.63 -1.32 15.11
N ARG A 379 -7.84 -2.39 14.87
CA ARG A 379 -8.36 -3.70 14.46
C ARG A 379 -9.26 -4.29 15.54
N VAL A 380 -8.92 -4.19 16.83
CA VAL A 380 -9.76 -4.72 17.91
C VAL A 380 -11.12 -4.03 17.91
N ILE A 381 -11.13 -2.70 17.88
CA ILE A 381 -12.38 -1.90 17.83
C ILE A 381 -13.23 -2.32 16.62
N TYR A 382 -12.61 -2.45 15.45
CA TYR A 382 -13.30 -2.89 14.24
C TYR A 382 -13.86 -4.31 14.35
N GLN A 383 -13.16 -5.24 14.99
CA GLN A 383 -13.67 -6.59 15.19
C GLN A 383 -14.88 -6.60 16.14
N TRP A 384 -14.85 -5.81 17.21
CA TRP A 384 -16.01 -5.61 18.08
C TRP A 384 -17.18 -4.99 17.31
N GLU A 385 -16.95 -3.96 16.51
CA GLU A 385 -17.96 -3.36 15.63
C GLU A 385 -18.63 -4.40 14.72
N LYS A 386 -17.84 -5.31 14.12
CA LYS A 386 -18.34 -6.39 13.25
C LYS A 386 -19.02 -7.54 13.97
N ALA A 387 -18.78 -7.70 15.27
CA ALA A 387 -19.48 -8.69 16.09
C ALA A 387 -20.89 -8.22 16.50
N ILE A 388 -21.17 -6.91 16.44
CA ILE A 388 -22.47 -6.34 16.79
C ILE A 388 -23.54 -6.76 15.76
N PRO A 389 -24.69 -7.29 16.21
CA PRO A 389 -25.83 -7.61 15.35
C PRO A 389 -26.34 -6.41 14.53
N THR A 390 -26.88 -6.66 13.34
CA THR A 390 -27.33 -5.60 12.41
C THR A 390 -28.52 -4.79 12.92
N ASN A 391 -29.33 -5.35 13.82
CA ASN A 391 -30.44 -4.65 14.47
C ASN A 391 -29.98 -3.62 15.53
N MET A 392 -28.71 -3.65 15.96
CA MET A 392 -28.14 -2.69 16.91
C MET A 392 -27.37 -1.57 16.20
N ALA A 393 -28.04 -0.88 15.27
CA ALA A 393 -27.41 0.13 14.41
C ALA A 393 -26.75 1.29 15.19
N LEU A 394 -27.37 1.74 16.29
CA LEU A 394 -26.82 2.83 17.11
C LEU A 394 -25.50 2.43 17.78
N VAL A 395 -25.44 1.23 18.36
CA VAL A 395 -24.23 0.69 18.99
C VAL A 395 -23.11 0.54 17.95
N LYS A 396 -23.44 0.02 16.76
CA LYS A 396 -22.48 -0.09 15.66
C LYS A 396 -21.93 1.26 15.22
N LYS A 397 -22.79 2.28 15.13
CA LYS A 397 -22.37 3.67 14.85
C LYS A 397 -21.47 4.22 15.96
N ALA A 398 -21.78 3.95 17.24
CA ALA A 398 -20.95 4.36 18.37
C ALA A 398 -19.54 3.75 18.29
N PHE A 399 -19.40 2.47 17.96
CA PHE A 399 -18.08 1.85 17.73
C PHE A 399 -17.32 2.44 16.55
N ALA A 400 -18.02 2.79 15.47
CA ALA A 400 -17.40 3.47 14.33
C ALA A 400 -16.90 4.87 14.71
N VAL A 401 -17.66 5.65 15.48
CA VAL A 401 -17.24 6.95 16.01
C VAL A 401 -16.08 6.80 16.98
N MET A 402 -16.11 5.79 17.85
CA MET A 402 -15.01 5.48 18.76
C MET A 402 -13.72 5.15 18.00
N ASN A 403 -13.81 4.36 16.92
CA ASN A 403 -12.64 4.04 16.10
C ASN A 403 -12.09 5.26 15.35
N PHE A 404 -12.98 6.15 14.90
CA PHE A 404 -12.59 7.43 14.32
C PHE A 404 -11.86 8.31 15.34
N ALA A 405 -12.42 8.51 16.54
CA ALA A 405 -11.79 9.29 17.61
C ALA A 405 -10.45 8.69 18.05
N TYR A 406 -10.38 7.36 18.19
CA TYR A 406 -9.15 6.62 18.44
C TYR A 406 -8.10 6.90 17.34
N THR A 407 -8.52 6.87 16.08
CA THR A 407 -7.63 7.11 14.94
C THR A 407 -7.06 8.52 14.97
N LEU A 408 -7.89 9.54 15.20
CA LEU A 408 -7.45 10.92 15.31
C LEU A 408 -6.46 11.12 16.46
N LEU A 409 -6.75 10.56 17.63
CA LEU A 409 -5.90 10.66 18.81
C LEU A 409 -4.53 10.04 18.55
N VAL A 410 -4.50 8.76 18.18
CA VAL A 410 -3.25 7.99 18.13
C VAL A 410 -2.39 8.41 16.95
N LEU A 411 -2.99 8.76 15.81
CA LEU A 411 -2.24 9.28 14.65
C LEU A 411 -1.47 10.54 15.04
N ASN A 412 -2.16 11.57 15.55
CA ASN A 412 -1.51 12.86 15.79
C ASN A 412 -0.58 12.83 16.99
N TYR A 413 -0.92 12.06 18.04
CA TYR A 413 0.01 11.78 19.13
C TYR A 413 1.30 11.13 18.60
N SER A 414 1.18 10.05 17.82
CA SER A 414 2.35 9.32 17.33
C SER A 414 3.22 10.18 16.41
N CYS A 415 2.59 11.01 15.57
CA CYS A 415 3.30 11.86 14.61
C CYS A 415 4.29 12.83 15.28
N VAL A 416 4.13 13.19 16.55
CA VAL A 416 5.07 14.09 17.23
C VAL A 416 6.49 13.53 17.21
N GLY A 417 6.67 12.23 17.46
CA GLY A 417 7.99 11.59 17.40
C GLY A 417 8.64 11.70 16.01
N PHE A 418 7.84 11.58 14.95
CA PHE A 418 8.31 11.77 13.58
C PHE A 418 8.72 13.22 13.27
N MET A 419 8.09 14.20 13.93
CA MET A 419 8.35 15.62 13.70
C MET A 419 9.56 16.13 14.48
N VAL A 420 9.72 15.72 15.74
CA VAL A 420 10.79 16.23 16.61
C VAL A 420 12.09 15.43 16.51
N LEU A 421 12.02 14.17 16.07
CA LEU A 421 13.14 13.22 15.86
C LEU A 421 13.93 12.81 17.11
N SER A 422 14.08 13.69 18.09
CA SER A 422 14.81 13.41 19.33
C SER A 422 14.06 12.44 20.22
N LYS A 423 14.79 11.50 20.84
CA LYS A 423 14.25 10.64 21.91
C LYS A 423 13.70 11.48 23.07
N HIS A 424 14.46 12.48 23.51
CA HIS A 424 14.11 13.29 24.67
C HIS A 424 12.84 14.09 24.43
N GLU A 425 12.78 14.86 23.33
CA GLU A 425 11.61 15.68 22.98
C GLU A 425 10.36 14.80 22.74
N THR A 426 10.55 13.63 22.11
CA THR A 426 9.44 12.68 21.89
C THR A 426 8.86 12.19 23.21
N LEU A 427 9.71 11.72 24.13
CA LEU A 427 9.27 11.21 25.42
C LEU A 427 8.69 12.32 26.31
N ALA A 428 9.28 13.51 26.30
CA ALA A 428 8.76 14.66 27.03
C ALA A 428 7.36 15.06 26.52
N SER A 429 7.17 15.14 25.20
CA SER A 429 5.87 15.45 24.61
C SER A 429 4.83 14.37 24.92
N TYR A 430 5.20 13.10 24.82
CA TYR A 430 4.31 11.98 25.16
C TYR A 430 3.95 11.97 26.64
N GLY A 431 4.94 12.19 27.52
CA GLY A 431 4.75 12.29 28.97
C GLY A 431 3.90 13.48 29.38
N SER A 432 3.97 14.60 28.66
CA SER A 432 3.17 15.80 28.93
C SER A 432 1.65 15.59 28.78
N VAL A 433 1.24 14.52 28.09
CA VAL A 433 -0.14 14.06 27.95
C VAL A 433 -0.31 12.63 28.49
N TYR A 434 0.48 12.26 29.50
CA TYR A 434 0.38 10.99 30.24
C TYR A 434 0.43 9.73 29.37
N TYR A 435 1.14 9.78 28.25
CA TYR A 435 1.30 8.67 27.30
C TYR A 435 -0.03 8.09 26.78
N ILE A 436 -1.13 8.87 26.75
CA ILE A 436 -2.47 8.36 26.40
C ILE A 436 -2.51 7.65 25.04
N GLY A 437 -1.79 8.18 24.04
CA GLY A 437 -1.75 7.61 22.69
C GLY A 437 -0.92 6.32 22.60
N THR A 438 -0.19 5.95 23.66
CA THR A 438 0.51 4.67 23.80
C THR A 438 -0.30 3.68 24.64
N ILE A 439 -0.81 4.14 25.79
CA ILE A 439 -1.50 3.29 26.76
C ILE A 439 -2.84 2.79 26.20
N ILE A 440 -3.62 3.64 25.52
CA ILE A 440 -4.94 3.27 24.99
C ILE A 440 -4.83 2.14 23.94
N PRO A 441 -3.95 2.20 22.91
CA PRO A 441 -3.74 1.07 22.01
C PRO A 441 -3.39 -0.24 22.72
N ILE A 442 -2.48 -0.21 23.70
CA ILE A 442 -2.05 -1.41 24.44
C ILE A 442 -3.23 -1.98 25.23
N ALA A 443 -3.97 -1.15 25.95
CA ALA A 443 -5.15 -1.55 26.71
C ALA A 443 -6.21 -2.18 25.79
N LEU A 444 -6.49 -1.59 24.63
CA LEU A 444 -7.42 -2.15 23.65
C LEU A 444 -6.94 -3.50 23.10
N ILE A 445 -5.65 -3.66 22.84
CA ILE A 445 -5.08 -4.93 22.37
C ILE A 445 -5.26 -6.01 23.45
N ILE A 446 -4.92 -5.72 24.71
CA ILE A 446 -5.09 -6.65 25.84
C ILE A 446 -6.57 -7.01 26.01
N LEU A 447 -7.46 -6.01 26.02
CA LEU A 447 -8.91 -6.23 26.10
C LEU A 447 -9.43 -7.05 24.93
N GLY A 448 -8.86 -6.92 23.72
CA GLY A 448 -9.21 -7.74 22.56
C GLY A 448 -8.88 -9.22 22.74
N TYR A 449 -7.86 -9.56 23.55
CA TYR A 449 -7.56 -10.95 23.93
C TYR A 449 -8.50 -11.47 25.00
N ILE A 450 -8.88 -10.63 25.96
CA ILE A 450 -9.81 -10.99 27.06
C ILE A 450 -11.25 -11.12 26.53
N ILE A 451 -11.65 -10.22 25.63
CA ILE A 451 -12.99 -10.13 25.04
C ILE A 451 -12.88 -10.38 23.53
N PRO A 452 -12.68 -11.64 23.09
CA PRO A 452 -12.52 -11.95 21.68
C PRO A 452 -13.84 -11.72 20.93
N ALA A 453 -13.77 -10.91 19.86
CA ALA A 453 -14.88 -10.73 18.95
C ALA A 453 -15.18 -12.05 18.22
N LYS A 454 -16.35 -12.64 18.46
CA LYS A 454 -16.86 -13.74 17.62
C LYS A 454 -17.62 -13.14 16.44
N PRO A 455 -17.16 -13.29 15.19
CA PRO A 455 -17.84 -12.69 14.05
C PRO A 455 -19.28 -13.21 13.96
N ALA A 456 -20.28 -12.33 13.80
CA ALA A 456 -21.68 -12.74 13.59
C ALA A 456 -21.82 -13.71 12.39
N ARG A 457 -20.95 -13.54 11.38
CA ARG A 457 -20.86 -14.42 10.20
C ARG A 457 -20.36 -15.83 10.51
N PHE A 458 -19.58 -16.02 11.58
CA PHE A 458 -19.17 -17.34 12.05
C PHE A 458 -20.33 -18.08 12.71
N LYS A 459 -21.17 -17.38 13.46
CA LYS A 459 -22.42 -17.93 14.00
C LYS A 459 -23.37 -18.35 12.88
N ALA A 460 -23.61 -17.48 11.90
CA ALA A 460 -24.43 -17.79 10.73
C ALA A 460 -23.87 -18.96 9.90
N ARG A 461 -22.54 -19.02 9.65
CA ARG A 461 -21.92 -20.16 8.94
C ARG A 461 -21.98 -21.45 9.75
N LYS A 462 -21.82 -21.40 11.08
CA LYS A 462 -21.92 -22.57 11.96
C LYS A 462 -23.36 -23.08 12.01
N GLU A 463 -24.35 -22.20 12.11
CA GLU A 463 -25.78 -22.55 12.04
C GLU A 463 -26.14 -23.14 10.67
N GLN A 464 -25.65 -22.56 9.57
CA GLN A 464 -25.87 -23.09 8.23
C GLN A 464 -25.17 -24.44 8.03
N ALA A 465 -23.95 -24.62 8.54
CA ALA A 465 -23.24 -25.90 8.53
C ALA A 465 -23.93 -26.97 9.39
N MET A 466 -24.37 -26.63 10.61
CA MET A 466 -25.11 -27.55 11.48
C MET A 466 -26.46 -27.94 10.85
N SER A 467 -27.18 -26.98 10.24
CA SER A 467 -28.42 -27.30 9.52
C SER A 467 -28.19 -28.22 8.31
N ARG A 468 -27.05 -28.08 7.63
CA ARG A 468 -26.67 -28.94 6.51
C ARG A 468 -26.30 -30.35 6.99
N VAL A 469 -25.55 -30.46 8.09
CA VAL A 469 -25.21 -31.74 8.72
C VAL A 469 -26.48 -32.45 9.18
N GLN A 470 -27.41 -31.74 9.83
CA GLN A 470 -28.67 -32.33 10.29
C GLN A 470 -29.54 -32.86 9.14
N ARG A 471 -29.59 -32.15 8.00
CA ARG A 471 -30.26 -32.65 6.79
C ARG A 471 -29.61 -33.91 6.24
N ILE A 472 -28.28 -33.94 6.14
CA ILE A 472 -27.52 -35.11 5.65
C ILE A 472 -27.74 -36.33 6.56
N THR A 473 -27.66 -36.16 7.88
CA THR A 473 -27.89 -37.24 8.84
C THR A 473 -29.31 -37.79 8.75
N SER A 474 -30.32 -36.92 8.56
CA SER A 474 -31.71 -37.35 8.37
C SER A 474 -31.96 -38.09 7.05
N ALA A 475 -31.27 -37.71 5.97
CA ALA A 475 -31.35 -38.36 4.67
C ALA A 475 -30.71 -39.75 4.69
N ASN A 476 -29.53 -39.90 5.30
CA ASN A 476 -28.86 -41.19 5.48
C ASN A 476 -29.68 -42.17 6.32
N GLY A 477 -30.40 -41.68 7.34
CA GLY A 477 -31.33 -42.50 8.12
C GLY A 477 -32.49 -43.04 7.29
N ARG A 478 -33.09 -42.20 6.42
CA ARG A 478 -34.17 -42.62 5.52
C ARG A 478 -33.70 -43.62 4.45
N LEU A 479 -32.51 -43.42 3.88
CA LEU A 479 -31.99 -44.35 2.87
C LEU A 479 -31.68 -45.72 3.47
N LYS A 480 -31.10 -45.78 4.68
CA LYS A 480 -30.90 -47.06 5.39
C LYS A 480 -32.21 -47.80 5.63
N ASN A 481 -33.29 -47.08 5.99
CA ASN A 481 -34.61 -47.68 6.15
C ASN A 481 -35.15 -48.24 4.83
N LEU A 482 -34.99 -47.53 3.71
CA LEU A 482 -35.40 -47.99 2.38
C LEU A 482 -34.62 -49.24 1.95
N MET A 483 -33.30 -49.28 2.16
CA MET A 483 -32.48 -50.45 1.85
C MET A 483 -32.81 -51.69 2.70
N ASN A 484 -33.42 -51.49 3.87
CA ASN A 484 -33.82 -52.59 4.75
C ASN A 484 -35.21 -53.15 4.41
N GLN A 485 -35.99 -52.50 3.55
CA GLN A 485 -37.25 -53.05 3.07
C GLN A 485 -36.99 -54.29 2.21
N THR A 486 -37.80 -55.33 2.39
CA THR A 486 -37.65 -56.64 1.73
C THR A 486 -37.56 -56.52 0.22
N ASP A 487 -38.38 -55.65 -0.37
CA ASP A 487 -38.51 -55.49 -1.82
C ASP A 487 -37.27 -54.81 -2.44
N ASN A 488 -36.53 -54.03 -1.64
CA ASN A 488 -35.32 -53.34 -2.07
C ASN A 488 -34.05 -54.17 -1.87
N ARG A 489 -34.17 -55.41 -1.35
CA ARG A 489 -33.05 -56.37 -1.20
C ARG A 489 -32.74 -57.12 -2.49
N ILE A 490 -33.53 -56.90 -3.54
CA ILE A 490 -33.33 -57.50 -4.86
C ILE A 490 -33.33 -56.41 -5.93
N CYS A 491 -32.55 -56.61 -6.98
CA CYS A 491 -32.48 -55.72 -8.14
C CYS A 491 -33.84 -55.68 -8.83
N ALA A 492 -34.38 -54.48 -9.03
CA ALA A 492 -35.70 -54.28 -9.64
C ALA A 492 -35.81 -54.89 -11.06
N ASP A 493 -34.70 -54.93 -11.81
CA ASP A 493 -34.74 -55.38 -13.20
C ASP A 493 -34.47 -56.89 -13.38
N CYS A 494 -33.61 -57.46 -12.53
CA CYS A 494 -33.07 -58.81 -12.75
C CYS A 494 -33.10 -59.73 -11.54
N GLY A 495 -33.61 -59.26 -10.39
CA GLY A 495 -33.76 -60.05 -9.17
C GLY A 495 -32.47 -60.36 -8.42
N ALA A 496 -31.30 -59.89 -8.87
CA ALA A 496 -30.02 -60.09 -8.19
C ALA A 496 -30.06 -59.54 -6.75
N ARG A 497 -29.56 -60.29 -5.78
CA ARG A 497 -29.61 -59.93 -4.35
C ARG A 497 -28.66 -58.76 -4.00
N ASP A 498 -29.04 -58.02 -2.96
CA ASP A 498 -28.31 -56.89 -2.36
C ASP A 498 -27.83 -55.83 -3.37
N PRO A 499 -28.75 -55.18 -4.11
CA PRO A 499 -28.40 -54.12 -5.05
C PRO A 499 -27.74 -52.93 -4.35
N LYS A 500 -26.54 -52.54 -4.81
CA LYS A 500 -25.74 -51.44 -4.23
C LYS A 500 -25.85 -50.11 -4.98
N TRP A 501 -26.71 -50.03 -5.98
CA TRP A 501 -27.01 -48.81 -6.72
C TRP A 501 -28.51 -48.54 -6.67
N ALA A 502 -28.89 -47.28 -6.84
CA ALA A 502 -30.29 -46.92 -7.03
C ALA A 502 -30.44 -45.83 -8.08
N SER A 503 -31.57 -45.86 -8.79
CA SER A 503 -31.99 -44.79 -9.67
C SER A 503 -32.86 -43.81 -8.87
N ALA A 504 -32.28 -42.71 -8.41
CA ALA A 504 -32.91 -41.82 -7.44
C ALA A 504 -34.21 -41.14 -7.96
N ASN A 505 -34.32 -40.93 -9.26
CA ASN A 505 -35.52 -40.35 -9.88
C ASN A 505 -36.62 -41.37 -10.22
N ILE A 506 -36.26 -42.66 -10.33
CA ILE A 506 -37.22 -43.74 -10.61
C ILE A 506 -37.66 -44.41 -9.30
N GLY A 507 -36.82 -44.36 -8.27
CA GLY A 507 -37.13 -44.92 -6.95
C GLY A 507 -36.86 -46.42 -6.83
N VAL A 508 -35.94 -46.97 -7.63
CA VAL A 508 -35.62 -48.41 -7.66
C VAL A 508 -34.16 -48.69 -7.30
N PHE A 509 -33.91 -49.83 -6.67
CA PHE A 509 -32.57 -50.34 -6.39
C PHE A 509 -32.15 -51.37 -7.45
N ILE A 510 -30.93 -51.25 -7.95
CA ILE A 510 -30.40 -52.03 -9.06
C ILE A 510 -28.98 -52.54 -8.81
N CYS A 511 -28.62 -53.67 -9.41
CA CYS A 511 -27.28 -54.24 -9.31
C CYS A 511 -26.27 -53.54 -10.23
N LEU A 512 -24.99 -53.90 -10.15
CA LEU A 512 -23.91 -53.26 -10.93
C LEU A 512 -24.16 -53.36 -12.44
N LYS A 513 -24.66 -54.52 -12.89
CA LYS A 513 -24.90 -54.79 -14.31
C LYS A 513 -26.04 -53.92 -14.84
N CYS A 514 -27.18 -53.89 -14.16
CA CYS A 514 -28.33 -53.07 -14.52
C CYS A 514 -28.04 -51.57 -14.40
N CYS A 515 -27.20 -51.17 -13.43
CA CYS A 515 -26.68 -49.81 -13.32
C CYS A 515 -25.98 -49.34 -14.61
N GLY A 516 -25.21 -50.21 -15.28
CA GLY A 516 -24.58 -49.91 -16.57
C GLY A 516 -25.60 -49.60 -17.67
N VAL A 517 -26.70 -50.35 -17.71
CA VAL A 517 -27.81 -50.14 -18.66
C VAL A 517 -28.55 -48.84 -18.35
N HIS A 518 -28.90 -48.60 -17.08
CA HIS A 518 -29.54 -47.36 -16.68
C HIS A 518 -28.69 -46.10 -16.99
N ARG A 519 -27.36 -46.22 -16.94
CA ARG A 519 -26.46 -45.13 -17.34
C ARG A 519 -26.45 -44.88 -18.84
N SER A 520 -26.59 -45.91 -19.68
CA SER A 520 -26.62 -45.73 -21.14
C SER A 520 -27.92 -45.05 -21.62
N LEU A 521 -29.01 -45.13 -20.85
CA LEU A 521 -30.25 -44.37 -21.09
C LEU A 521 -30.09 -42.85 -20.89
N GLY A 522 -29.03 -42.41 -20.21
CA GLY A 522 -28.73 -41.01 -19.97
C GLY A 522 -29.41 -40.42 -18.72
N ALA A 523 -28.74 -39.42 -18.12
CA ALA A 523 -29.09 -38.87 -16.80
C ALA A 523 -30.41 -38.09 -16.73
N ARG A 524 -31.05 -37.81 -17.87
CA ARG A 524 -32.43 -37.27 -17.90
C ARG A 524 -33.48 -38.35 -17.67
N ILE A 525 -33.18 -39.59 -18.03
CA ILE A 525 -34.10 -40.74 -17.94
C ILE A 525 -33.86 -41.51 -16.64
N SER A 526 -32.61 -41.86 -16.32
CA SER A 526 -32.26 -42.54 -15.06
C SER A 526 -31.03 -41.91 -14.41
N LYS A 527 -31.20 -41.46 -13.15
CA LYS A 527 -30.14 -40.86 -12.33
C LYS A 527 -29.61 -41.88 -11.35
N VAL A 528 -28.58 -42.60 -11.78
CA VAL A 528 -27.98 -43.68 -11.00
C VAL A 528 -26.89 -43.17 -10.07
N SER A 529 -27.03 -43.50 -8.78
CA SER A 529 -26.03 -43.24 -7.75
C SER A 529 -25.77 -44.52 -6.95
N THR A 530 -24.61 -44.63 -6.30
CA THR A 530 -24.36 -45.77 -5.39
C THR A 530 -25.13 -45.54 -4.10
N SER A 531 -25.65 -46.59 -3.45
CA SER A 531 -26.46 -46.47 -2.23
C SER A 531 -25.68 -45.90 -1.03
N GLY A 532 -24.36 -45.75 -1.12
CA GLY A 532 -23.53 -45.03 -0.13
C GLY A 532 -23.28 -43.55 -0.47
N SER A 533 -23.76 -43.08 -1.63
CA SER A 533 -23.58 -41.72 -2.15
C SER A 533 -24.90 -40.96 -2.40
N ILE A 534 -26.05 -41.62 -2.13
CA ILE A 534 -27.40 -41.07 -2.11
C ILE A 534 -27.69 -40.59 -0.69
#